data_AF-Q0TW50-F1
#
_entry.id   AF-Q0TW50-F1
#
_cell.length_a   1.000
_cell.length_b   1.000
_cell.length_c   1.000
_cell.angle_alpha   90.00
_cell.angle_beta   90.00
_cell.angle_gamma   90.00
#
_symmetry.space_group_name_H-M   'P 1'
#
loop_
_entity.id
_entity.type
_entity.pdbx_description
1 polymer ?
#
loop_
_entity_poly.entity_id
_entity_poly.type
_entity_poly.pdbx_seq_one_letter_code
_entity_poly.pdbx_strand_id
1 'polypeptide(L)'
;MLNGEPFLQHDEQLTKERAHCTAAVYTFNNTASASGDLARGYLERNFWRIVSATWMRPHYTYRRPDVHGDDHFGSSVNVATPFYCDYGYNISVGDNVTIGSSCKLLDSAKIIIGRNTRIGASVIISTLKTPTDTKSLKGSCGTEIAQRVSVGENVCIGDGVTIEAGTDRVQDIKDGVTARGNPAFG
;
A
#
# COMPACT_ATOMS: atom_id res chain seq x y z
N MET A 1 -12.40 8.14 5.06
CA MET A 1 -11.35 7.10 4.98
C MET A 1 -10.04 7.58 5.62
N LEU A 2 -9.32 8.56 5.05
CA LEU A 2 -7.96 8.92 5.49
C LEU A 2 -7.83 9.50 6.91
N ASN A 3 -8.89 10.13 7.43
CA ASN A 3 -8.88 10.72 8.78
C ASN A 3 -9.12 9.70 9.91
N GLY A 4 -9.20 8.40 9.60
CA GLY A 4 -9.54 7.37 10.59
C GLY A 4 -11.02 7.31 10.98
N GLU A 5 -11.85 8.15 10.36
CA GLU A 5 -13.30 8.14 10.55
C GLU A 5 -13.98 6.98 9.82
N PRO A 6 -15.09 6.44 10.37
CA PRO A 6 -15.88 5.40 9.72
C PRO A 6 -16.29 5.79 8.30
N PHE A 7 -16.14 4.87 7.34
CA PHE A 7 -16.50 5.10 5.95
C PHE A 7 -17.14 3.87 5.32
N LEU A 8 -18.00 4.07 4.33
CA LEU A 8 -18.61 2.96 3.58
C LEU A 8 -17.59 2.42 2.57
N GLN A 9 -17.09 1.19 2.80
CA GLN A 9 -16.06 0.61 1.93
C GLN A 9 -16.51 0.47 0.47
N HIS A 10 -17.80 0.24 0.25
CA HIS A 10 -18.40 0.02 -1.07
C HIS A 10 -19.16 1.24 -1.61
N ASP A 11 -18.84 2.44 -1.12
CA ASP A 11 -19.29 3.69 -1.75
C ASP A 11 -18.91 3.73 -3.25
N GLU A 12 -19.71 4.44 -4.04
CA GLU A 12 -19.58 4.50 -5.50
C GLU A 12 -18.23 5.08 -5.93
N GLN A 13 -17.77 6.15 -5.28
CA GLN A 13 -16.50 6.78 -5.59
C GLN A 13 -15.34 5.84 -5.28
N LEU A 14 -15.29 5.28 -4.06
CA LEU A 14 -14.22 4.37 -3.64
C LEU A 14 -14.16 3.11 -4.51
N THR A 15 -15.31 2.61 -4.96
CA THR A 15 -15.36 1.46 -5.86
C THR A 15 -14.80 1.79 -7.24
N LYS A 16 -15.13 2.98 -7.80
CA LYS A 16 -14.55 3.45 -9.06
C LYS A 16 -13.03 3.65 -8.95
N GLU A 17 -12.57 4.26 -7.87
CA GLU A 17 -11.14 4.49 -7.63
C GLU A 17 -10.36 3.17 -7.57
N ARG A 18 -10.87 2.15 -6.86
CA ARG A 18 -10.27 0.80 -6.82
C ARG A 18 -10.26 0.13 -8.19
N ALA A 19 -11.34 0.27 -8.97
CA ALA A 19 -11.39 -0.30 -10.32
C ALA A 19 -10.30 0.31 -11.22
N HIS A 20 -10.07 1.62 -11.13
CA HIS A 20 -8.99 2.27 -11.86
C HIS A 20 -7.60 1.82 -11.39
N CYS A 21 -7.38 1.73 -10.08
CA CYS A 21 -6.13 1.21 -9.52
C CYS A 21 -5.87 -0.23 -10.01
N THR A 22 -6.90 -1.07 -9.99
CA THR A 22 -6.83 -2.46 -10.48
C THR A 22 -6.34 -2.53 -11.93
N ALA A 23 -6.79 -1.62 -12.81
CA ALA A 23 -6.33 -1.56 -14.20
C ALA A 23 -4.84 -1.16 -14.31
N ALA A 24 -4.38 -0.22 -13.46
CA ALA A 24 -2.98 0.19 -13.41
C ALA A 24 -2.08 -0.93 -12.86
N VAL A 25 -2.50 -1.60 -11.79
CA VAL A 25 -1.84 -2.79 -11.21
C VAL A 25 -1.77 -3.92 -12.22
N TYR A 26 -2.86 -4.18 -12.97
CA TYR A 26 -2.87 -5.16 -14.05
C TYR A 26 -1.81 -4.84 -15.11
N THR A 27 -1.69 -3.57 -15.51
CA THR A 27 -0.67 -3.13 -16.47
C THR A 27 0.74 -3.35 -15.91
N PHE A 28 0.99 -2.97 -14.66
CA PHE A 28 2.26 -3.19 -13.99
C PHE A 28 2.64 -4.68 -13.95
N ASN A 29 1.72 -5.54 -13.49
CA ASN A 29 1.96 -6.98 -13.37
C ASN A 29 2.24 -7.66 -14.71
N ASN A 30 1.63 -7.18 -15.80
CA ASN A 30 1.89 -7.71 -17.14
C ASN A 30 3.10 -7.07 -17.84
N THR A 31 3.68 -6.00 -17.30
CA THR A 31 4.89 -5.36 -17.85
C THR A 31 6.14 -6.20 -17.60
N ALA A 32 6.19 -6.95 -16.49
CA ALA A 32 7.35 -7.76 -16.09
C ALA A 32 7.66 -8.96 -17.01
N SER A 33 6.80 -9.25 -17.98
CA SER A 33 7.05 -10.27 -19.01
C SER A 33 8.14 -9.88 -20.02
N ALA A 34 8.63 -8.64 -19.98
CA ALA A 34 9.74 -8.17 -20.82
C ALA A 34 11.10 -8.39 -20.11
N SER A 35 12.03 -9.11 -20.74
CA SER A 35 13.36 -9.40 -20.18
C SER A 35 14.33 -8.22 -20.28
N GLY A 36 15.13 -7.92 -19.24
CA GLY A 36 16.32 -7.05 -19.30
C GLY A 36 16.26 -5.74 -18.49
N ASP A 37 17.34 -4.95 -18.49
CA ASP A 37 17.47 -3.68 -17.73
C ASP A 37 16.44 -2.62 -18.12
N LEU A 38 15.97 -2.65 -19.38
CA LEU A 38 14.85 -1.83 -19.84
C LEU A 38 13.62 -2.09 -18.95
N ALA A 39 13.33 -3.35 -18.64
CA ALA A 39 12.18 -3.74 -17.84
C ALA A 39 12.21 -3.11 -16.45
N ARG A 40 13.38 -2.93 -15.83
CA ARG A 40 13.51 -2.31 -14.51
C ARG A 40 13.00 -0.86 -14.51
N GLY A 41 13.43 -0.06 -15.48
CA GLY A 41 12.99 1.33 -15.61
C GLY A 41 11.51 1.46 -15.99
N TYR A 42 10.98 0.50 -16.77
CA TYR A 42 9.55 0.43 -17.09
C TYR A 42 8.71 0.01 -15.89
N LEU A 43 9.18 -0.93 -15.06
CA LEU A 43 8.51 -1.34 -13.83
C LEU A 43 8.46 -0.21 -12.82
N GLU A 44 9.58 0.46 -12.55
CA GLU A 44 9.63 1.63 -11.67
C GLU A 44 8.65 2.72 -12.14
N ARG A 45 8.62 3.01 -13.44
CA ARG A 45 7.68 3.99 -14.02
C ARG A 45 6.22 3.55 -13.87
N ASN A 46 5.89 2.29 -14.14
CA ASN A 46 4.52 1.81 -14.03
C ASN A 46 4.07 1.71 -12.57
N PHE A 47 4.97 1.38 -11.66
CA PHE A 47 4.72 1.45 -10.22
C PHE A 47 4.51 2.90 -9.76
N TRP A 48 5.34 3.84 -10.24
CA TRP A 48 5.13 5.26 -9.99
C TRP A 48 3.76 5.74 -10.45
N ARG A 49 3.26 5.27 -11.61
CA ARG A 49 1.91 5.58 -12.08
C ARG A 49 0.83 5.12 -11.10
N ILE A 50 1.04 3.96 -10.44
CA ILE A 50 0.18 3.42 -9.38
C ILE A 50 0.13 4.37 -8.20
N VAL A 51 1.27 4.68 -7.58
CA VAL A 51 1.32 5.48 -6.36
C VAL A 51 1.03 6.97 -6.58
N SER A 52 1.24 7.49 -7.79
CA SER A 52 0.86 8.87 -8.14
C SER A 52 -0.60 9.00 -8.58
N ALA A 53 -1.29 7.88 -8.78
CA ALA A 53 -2.63 7.77 -9.36
C ALA A 53 -2.86 8.68 -10.58
N THR A 54 -1.92 8.63 -11.52
CA THR A 54 -1.93 9.46 -12.75
C THR A 54 -3.20 9.33 -13.59
N TRP A 55 -3.96 8.24 -13.45
CA TRP A 55 -5.24 8.02 -14.13
C TRP A 55 -6.40 8.89 -13.59
N MET A 56 -6.23 9.58 -12.46
CA MET A 56 -7.30 10.35 -11.81
C MET A 56 -7.38 11.83 -12.23
N ARG A 57 -6.61 12.32 -13.23
CA ARG A 57 -6.66 13.75 -13.65
C ARG A 57 -7.10 13.95 -15.10
N PRO A 58 -7.97 14.96 -15.41
CA PRO A 58 -8.12 16.24 -14.69
C PRO A 58 -9.53 16.67 -14.22
N HIS A 59 -10.57 15.83 -14.19
CA HIS A 59 -11.95 16.32 -13.89
C HIS A 59 -12.45 16.22 -12.43
N TYR A 60 -11.72 15.58 -11.52
CA TYR A 60 -12.12 15.60 -10.10
C TYR A 60 -11.48 16.79 -9.38
N THR A 61 -12.31 17.78 -9.04
CA THR A 61 -11.97 18.98 -8.26
C THR A 61 -11.67 18.69 -6.79
N TYR A 62 -11.37 17.44 -6.43
CA TYR A 62 -10.77 17.13 -5.14
C TYR A 62 -9.35 17.69 -5.15
N ARG A 63 -9.24 18.96 -4.73
CA ARG A 63 -8.02 19.57 -4.23
C ARG A 63 -7.41 18.49 -3.33
N ARG A 64 -6.28 17.89 -3.72
CA ARG A 64 -5.57 16.91 -2.90
C ARG A 64 -5.55 17.53 -1.49
N PRO A 65 -6.26 16.97 -0.50
CA PRO A 65 -6.11 17.42 0.87
C PRO A 65 -4.68 17.02 1.14
N ASP A 66 -3.83 18.03 1.10
CA ASP A 66 -2.53 18.02 1.69
C ASP A 66 -1.64 16.92 1.10
N VAL A 67 -0.80 17.30 0.14
CA VAL A 67 0.51 16.65 0.00
C VAL A 67 1.20 16.86 1.35
N HIS A 68 0.88 16.01 2.33
CA HIS A 68 1.60 15.95 3.58
C HIS A 68 3.05 15.65 3.22
N GLY A 69 4.01 16.19 3.97
CA GLY A 69 5.45 16.00 3.68
C GLY A 69 5.92 14.54 3.59
N ASP A 70 5.04 13.59 3.92
CA ASP A 70 5.24 12.15 3.87
C ASP A 70 4.90 11.52 2.50
N ASP A 71 4.22 12.23 1.59
CA ASP A 71 3.92 11.75 0.23
C ASP A 71 5.17 11.79 -0.65
N HIS A 72 6.01 10.77 -0.48
CA HIS A 72 7.30 10.63 -1.17
C HIS A 72 7.32 9.38 -2.05
N PHE A 73 7.86 9.53 -3.25
CA PHE A 73 8.32 8.40 -4.06
C PHE A 73 9.82 8.58 -4.27
N GLY A 74 10.59 7.77 -3.56
CA GLY A 74 12.03 7.79 -3.59
C GLY A 74 12.60 7.26 -4.90
N SER A 75 13.89 7.48 -5.04
CA SER A 75 14.73 6.93 -6.10
C SER A 75 15.11 5.48 -5.81
N SER A 76 15.37 4.70 -6.88
CA SER A 76 15.83 3.31 -6.77
C SER A 76 14.82 2.38 -6.08
N VAL A 77 13.53 2.54 -6.39
CA VAL A 77 12.46 1.66 -5.90
C VAL A 77 12.30 0.47 -6.86
N ASN A 78 12.45 -0.74 -6.36
CA ASN A 78 12.26 -1.97 -7.13
C ASN A 78 11.11 -2.80 -6.55
N VAL A 79 10.10 -3.08 -7.38
CA VAL A 79 8.93 -3.86 -6.99
C VAL A 79 8.82 -5.05 -7.90
N ALA A 80 8.87 -6.25 -7.33
CA ALA A 80 8.69 -7.49 -8.07
C ALA A 80 7.21 -7.76 -8.31
N THR A 81 6.91 -8.33 -9.48
CA THR A 81 5.55 -8.77 -9.84
C THR A 81 5.30 -10.21 -9.39
N PRO A 82 4.04 -10.60 -9.11
CA PRO A 82 2.87 -9.73 -9.09
C PRO A 82 2.83 -8.86 -7.83
N PHE A 83 2.20 -7.69 -7.92
CA PHE A 83 1.96 -6.75 -6.82
C PHE A 83 0.47 -6.41 -6.76
N TYR A 84 -0.04 -6.07 -5.57
CA TYR A 84 -1.43 -5.70 -5.35
C TYR A 84 -1.57 -4.52 -4.39
N CYS A 85 -2.49 -3.60 -4.68
CA CYS A 85 -2.94 -2.55 -3.77
C CYS A 85 -4.38 -2.14 -4.11
N ASP A 86 -5.06 -1.45 -3.19
CA ASP A 86 -6.46 -1.05 -3.39
C ASP A 86 -6.56 0.26 -4.19
N TYR A 87 -5.78 1.26 -3.80
CA TYR A 87 -5.86 2.64 -4.31
C TYR A 87 -4.55 3.12 -4.91
N GLY A 88 -3.42 2.63 -4.41
CA GLY A 88 -2.07 3.03 -4.81
C GLY A 88 -1.65 4.38 -4.22
N TYR A 89 -2.52 5.39 -4.30
CA TYR A 89 -2.22 6.77 -3.91
C TYR A 89 -2.04 7.00 -2.40
N ASN A 90 -2.33 6.01 -1.56
CA ASN A 90 -2.07 6.09 -0.13
C ASN A 90 -0.73 5.44 0.27
N ILE A 91 0.03 4.94 -0.70
CA ILE A 91 1.35 4.34 -0.48
C ILE A 91 2.44 5.38 -0.73
N SER A 92 3.31 5.55 0.26
CA SER A 92 4.50 6.40 0.20
C SER A 92 5.73 5.54 0.40
N VAL A 93 6.76 5.74 -0.44
CA VAL A 93 7.93 4.87 -0.51
C VAL A 93 9.21 5.71 -0.48
N GLY A 94 10.10 5.40 0.45
CA GLY A 94 11.44 6.00 0.58
C GLY A 94 12.40 5.65 -0.54
N ASP A 95 13.61 6.19 -0.48
CA ASP A 95 14.70 5.84 -1.38
C ASP A 95 15.23 4.41 -1.11
N ASN A 96 15.74 3.75 -2.14
CA ASN A 96 16.40 2.43 -2.05
C ASN A 96 15.50 1.37 -1.39
N VAL A 97 14.25 1.27 -1.83
CA VAL A 97 13.30 0.28 -1.33
C VAL A 97 13.15 -0.89 -2.31
N THR A 98 13.14 -2.11 -1.79
CA THR A 98 12.82 -3.31 -2.57
C THR A 98 11.58 -4.00 -2.01
N ILE A 99 10.62 -4.33 -2.86
CA ILE A 99 9.40 -5.06 -2.51
C ILE A 99 9.36 -6.38 -3.28
N GLY A 100 9.27 -7.50 -2.56
CA GLY A 100 9.20 -8.84 -3.12
C GLY A 100 7.90 -9.12 -3.89
N SER A 101 7.86 -10.25 -4.57
CA SER A 101 6.70 -10.65 -5.37
C SER A 101 5.53 -11.04 -4.47
N SER A 102 4.33 -11.04 -5.04
CA SER A 102 3.07 -11.41 -4.38
C SER A 102 2.70 -10.57 -3.16
N CYS A 103 3.28 -9.37 -3.02
CA CYS A 103 2.95 -8.46 -1.92
C CYS A 103 1.58 -7.78 -2.12
N LYS A 104 0.86 -7.57 -1.02
CA LYS A 104 -0.42 -6.87 -0.96
C LYS A 104 -0.33 -5.68 -0.02
N LEU A 105 -0.44 -4.46 -0.54
CA LEU A 105 -0.46 -3.22 0.23
C LEU A 105 -1.87 -2.65 0.17
N LEU A 106 -2.73 -3.09 1.10
CA LEU A 106 -4.15 -2.71 1.16
C LEU A 106 -4.30 -1.34 1.81
N ASP A 107 -4.27 -0.31 0.98
CA ASP A 107 -4.02 1.09 1.34
C ASP A 107 -5.30 1.93 1.47
N SER A 108 -6.27 1.43 2.26
CA SER A 108 -7.41 2.23 2.71
C SER A 108 -6.99 3.38 3.65
N ALA A 109 -5.85 3.34 4.31
CA ALA A 109 -5.20 4.51 4.90
C ALA A 109 -3.75 4.58 4.45
N LYS A 110 -3.00 5.57 4.95
CA LYS A 110 -1.59 5.75 4.58
C LYS A 110 -0.76 4.52 4.93
N ILE A 111 0.04 4.07 3.96
CA ILE A 111 1.14 3.12 4.15
C ILE A 111 2.42 3.89 3.84
N ILE A 112 3.28 4.06 4.84
CA ILE A 112 4.56 4.76 4.70
C ILE A 112 5.68 3.73 4.81
N ILE A 113 6.55 3.66 3.82
CA ILE A 113 7.73 2.79 3.81
C ILE A 113 8.98 3.65 3.85
N GLY A 114 9.76 3.57 4.92
CA GLY A 114 11.01 4.31 5.06
C GLY A 114 12.09 3.88 4.07
N ARG A 115 13.12 4.74 3.90
CA ARG A 115 14.25 4.47 3.01
C ARG A 115 15.07 3.24 3.44
N ASN A 116 15.84 2.69 2.49
CA ASN A 116 16.71 1.53 2.69
C ASN A 116 15.96 0.30 3.25
N THR A 117 14.70 0.14 2.87
CA THR A 117 13.84 -0.93 3.39
C THR A 117 13.72 -2.08 2.38
N ARG A 118 13.83 -3.31 2.89
CA ARG A 118 13.58 -4.52 2.13
C ARG A 118 12.33 -5.21 2.65
N ILE A 119 11.36 -5.41 1.76
CA ILE A 119 10.15 -6.18 2.01
C ILE A 119 10.25 -7.48 1.23
N GLY A 120 10.13 -8.61 1.94
CA GLY A 120 10.13 -9.96 1.39
C GLY A 120 8.97 -10.24 0.44
N ALA A 121 8.93 -11.45 -0.10
CA ALA A 121 7.83 -11.92 -0.92
C ALA A 121 6.60 -12.25 -0.06
N SER A 122 5.40 -12.17 -0.66
CA SER A 122 4.13 -12.54 -0.03
C SER A 122 3.79 -11.77 1.26
N VAL A 123 4.34 -10.57 1.42
CA VAL A 123 4.02 -9.70 2.56
C VAL A 123 2.65 -9.04 2.36
N ILE A 124 1.87 -8.96 3.44
CA ILE A 124 0.58 -8.26 3.47
C ILE A 124 0.71 -7.08 4.43
N ILE A 125 0.46 -5.87 3.94
CA ILE A 125 0.30 -4.68 4.77
C ILE A 125 -1.15 -4.23 4.63
N SER A 126 -1.93 -4.32 5.71
CA SER A 126 -3.34 -3.93 5.72
C SER A 126 -3.56 -2.71 6.59
N THR A 127 -4.24 -1.71 6.07
CA THR A 127 -4.65 -0.53 6.83
C THR A 127 -6.11 -0.59 7.27
N LEU A 128 -6.89 -1.55 6.79
CA LEU A 128 -8.27 -1.76 7.24
C LEU A 128 -8.26 -2.49 8.58
N LYS A 129 -8.94 -1.91 9.59
CA LYS A 129 -9.03 -2.52 10.92
C LYS A 129 -10.06 -3.65 10.89
N THR A 130 -9.70 -4.81 11.43
CA THR A 130 -10.66 -5.89 11.63
C THR A 130 -11.73 -5.47 12.66
N PRO A 131 -13.03 -5.56 12.33
CA PRO A 131 -14.10 -5.28 13.28
C PRO A 131 -13.98 -6.16 14.53
N THR A 132 -14.10 -5.56 15.71
CA THR A 132 -14.03 -6.28 16.99
C THR A 132 -15.42 -6.62 17.55
N ASP A 133 -16.45 -5.83 17.21
CA ASP A 133 -17.84 -6.14 17.54
C ASP A 133 -18.59 -6.69 16.33
N THR A 134 -18.77 -8.01 16.29
CA THR A 134 -19.48 -8.70 15.22
C THR A 134 -20.97 -8.39 15.18
N LYS A 135 -21.57 -7.90 16.28
CA LYS A 135 -23.00 -7.56 16.33
C LYS A 135 -23.34 -6.30 15.55
N SER A 136 -22.35 -5.43 15.36
CA SER A 136 -22.46 -4.20 14.57
C SER A 136 -22.20 -4.39 13.07
N LEU A 137 -21.82 -5.61 12.64
CA LEU A 137 -21.55 -5.90 11.24
C LEU A 137 -22.83 -5.74 10.40
N LYS A 138 -22.74 -4.94 9.34
CA LYS A 138 -23.82 -4.75 8.37
C LYS A 138 -23.45 -5.28 6.99
N GLY A 139 -22.50 -6.22 6.91
CA GLY A 139 -21.96 -6.73 5.66
C GLY A 139 -21.44 -5.60 4.77
N SER A 140 -21.78 -5.64 3.48
CA SER A 140 -21.41 -4.59 2.50
C SER A 140 -22.00 -3.20 2.78
N CYS A 141 -22.97 -3.11 3.69
CA CYS A 141 -23.57 -1.84 4.13
C CYS A 141 -22.94 -1.31 5.43
N GLY A 142 -21.91 -1.99 5.95
CA GLY A 142 -21.15 -1.60 7.13
C GLY A 142 -20.19 -0.45 6.84
N THR A 143 -19.88 0.31 7.89
CA THR A 143 -18.77 1.25 7.85
C THR A 143 -17.52 0.56 8.36
N GLU A 144 -16.40 0.82 7.69
CA GLU A 144 -15.08 0.36 8.08
C GLU A 144 -14.25 1.50 8.65
N ILE A 145 -13.21 1.15 9.41
CA ILE A 145 -12.21 2.09 9.92
C ILE A 145 -10.85 1.68 9.37
N ALA A 146 -10.11 2.64 8.83
CA ALA A 146 -8.75 2.42 8.37
C ALA A 146 -7.77 3.22 9.25
N GLN A 147 -6.61 2.65 9.52
CA GLN A 147 -5.54 3.26 10.31
C GLN A 147 -4.21 3.13 9.60
N ARG A 148 -3.39 4.18 9.70
CA ARG A 148 -2.09 4.24 9.03
C ARG A 148 -1.18 3.09 9.45
N VAL A 149 -0.29 2.69 8.55
CA VAL A 149 0.85 1.82 8.85
C VAL A 149 2.13 2.53 8.44
N SER A 150 3.13 2.54 9.33
CA SER A 150 4.45 3.13 9.02
C SER A 150 5.58 2.13 9.29
N VAL A 151 6.35 1.84 8.24
CA VAL A 151 7.60 1.09 8.30
C VAL A 151 8.77 2.05 8.45
N GLY A 152 9.66 1.76 9.39
CA GLY A 152 10.86 2.56 9.66
C GLY A 152 11.85 2.58 8.50
N GLU A 153 12.98 3.25 8.73
CA GLU A 153 14.12 3.25 7.79
C GLU A 153 15.10 2.14 8.16
N ASN A 154 15.80 1.61 7.15
CA ASN A 154 16.77 0.51 7.31
C ASN A 154 16.14 -0.75 7.91
N VAL A 155 14.94 -1.09 7.42
CA VAL A 155 14.15 -2.22 7.92
C VAL A 155 14.18 -3.39 6.93
N CYS A 156 14.28 -4.61 7.45
CA CYS A 156 14.09 -5.85 6.69
C CYS A 156 12.84 -6.58 7.21
N ILE A 157 11.83 -6.67 6.36
CA ILE A 157 10.63 -7.48 6.58
C ILE A 157 10.79 -8.78 5.81
N GLY A 158 10.72 -9.90 6.53
CA GLY A 158 10.80 -11.25 5.99
C GLY A 158 9.64 -11.64 5.08
N ASP A 159 9.79 -12.81 4.44
CA ASP A 159 8.78 -13.35 3.54
C ASP A 159 7.52 -13.78 4.31
N GLY A 160 6.33 -13.59 3.73
CA GLY A 160 5.06 -14.03 4.31
C GLY A 160 4.59 -13.27 5.55
N VAL A 161 5.21 -12.13 5.87
CA VAL A 161 4.83 -11.30 7.02
C VAL A 161 3.48 -10.61 6.78
N THR A 162 2.67 -10.49 7.84
CA THR A 162 1.44 -9.68 7.82
C THR A 162 1.54 -8.53 8.82
N ILE A 163 1.31 -7.29 8.38
CA ILE A 163 1.31 -6.07 9.19
C ILE A 163 -0.12 -5.51 9.25
N GLU A 164 -0.64 -5.35 10.46
CA GLU A 164 -2.02 -4.90 10.67
C GLU A 164 -2.19 -3.38 10.81
N ALA A 165 -3.43 -2.94 10.66
CA ALA A 165 -3.82 -1.54 10.72
C ALA A 165 -3.40 -0.89 12.04
N GLY A 166 -2.91 0.36 11.96
CA GLY A 166 -2.49 1.12 13.14
C GLY A 166 -1.09 0.76 13.66
N THR A 167 -0.37 -0.14 12.98
CA THR A 167 1.01 -0.48 13.32
C THR A 167 1.94 0.66 12.91
N ASP A 168 2.58 1.29 13.88
CA ASP A 168 3.51 2.39 13.64
C ASP A 168 4.94 1.96 14.00
N ARG A 169 5.92 2.56 13.33
CA ARG A 169 7.35 2.30 13.54
C ARG A 169 7.72 0.81 13.47
N VAL A 170 7.26 0.12 12.42
CA VAL A 170 7.66 -1.27 12.14
C VAL A 170 9.18 -1.34 11.99
N GLN A 171 9.80 -2.28 12.69
CA GLN A 171 11.22 -2.60 12.60
C GLN A 171 11.42 -3.94 11.88
N ASP A 172 12.64 -4.50 11.95
CA ASP A 172 12.94 -5.81 11.38
C ASP A 172 11.97 -6.86 11.90
N ILE A 173 11.42 -7.64 10.96
CA ILE A 173 10.51 -8.74 11.24
C ILE A 173 10.99 -9.98 10.49
N LYS A 174 11.11 -11.11 11.20
CA LYS A 174 11.47 -12.39 10.57
C LYS A 174 10.33 -12.98 9.73
N ASP A 175 10.69 -13.89 8.82
CA ASP A 175 9.76 -14.57 7.93
C ASP A 175 8.57 -15.21 8.68
N GLY A 176 7.38 -15.14 8.09
CA GLY A 176 6.16 -15.80 8.55
C GLY A 176 5.54 -15.22 9.82
N VAL A 177 6.06 -14.10 10.35
CA VAL A 177 5.52 -13.46 11.56
C VAL A 177 4.37 -12.51 11.22
N THR A 178 3.37 -12.41 12.11
CA THR A 178 2.36 -11.35 12.05
C THR A 178 2.72 -10.25 13.04
N ALA A 179 2.89 -9.03 12.56
CA ALA A 179 3.24 -7.85 13.35
C ALA A 179 1.99 -7.00 13.66
N ARG A 180 1.82 -6.67 14.94
CA ARG A 180 0.72 -5.86 15.48
C ARG A 180 1.24 -4.95 16.60
N GLY A 181 0.61 -3.79 16.80
CA GLY A 181 0.91 -2.87 17.91
C GLY A 181 1.86 -1.72 17.55
N ASN A 182 2.27 -0.93 18.53
CA ASN A 182 3.14 0.24 18.34
C ASN A 182 4.15 0.37 19.51
N PRO A 183 5.46 0.12 19.30
CA PRO A 183 6.08 -0.42 18.09
C PRO A 183 5.85 -1.93 17.95
N ALA A 184 5.78 -2.42 16.72
CA ALA A 184 5.73 -3.87 16.46
C ALA A 184 7.13 -4.45 16.24
N PHE A 185 7.39 -5.59 16.87
CA PHE A 185 8.62 -6.38 16.79
C PHE A 185 8.28 -7.84 16.50
N GLY A 186 9.18 -8.60 15.84
CA GLY A 186 8.93 -10.01 15.47
C GLY A 186 10.18 -10.80 15.08
#